data_AF-A0A0K9PLG9-F1
#
_entry.id   AF-A0A0K9PLG9-F1
#
_cell.length_a   1.000
_cell.length_b   1.000
_cell.length_c   1.000
_cell.angle_alpha   90.00
_cell.angle_beta   90.00
_cell.angle_gamma   90.00
#
_symmetry.space_group_name_H-M   'P 1'
#
loop_
_entity.id
_entity.type
_entity.pdbx_description
1 polymer ?
#
loop_
_entity_poly.entity_id
_entity_poly.type
_entity_poly.pdbx_seq_one_letter_code
_entity_poly.pdbx_strand_id
1 'polypeptide(L)'
;MADCDQEIPTPPPTLAMLFWYSQLEHSSSSSSSKKRASDWIFSEETPSDITIDVGGDVFNLHKFPLVSKSGYLKKLLSKDKNVTNLSIEVADVSKAFQLVVNFCYGKDFQITIENIAALRCLSEQLEMTNKYSPNNLVSVTEDYIQRVALTSFPNAITVLRCSEKLGNAPIVERVRLVSRCINAIAYIACDQDEFYSSLTNENHQGFMDCWAQDLTALGIDTLGKVLFAMAKAGVKQDALGTILLLYAQKSLKGIDIFGRGRKKMESRKQYEKKE
;
A
#
# COMPACT_ATOMS: atom_id res chain seq x y z
N MET A 1 37.06 -8.74 56.27
CA MET A 1 36.67 -7.52 57.02
C MET A 1 36.45 -6.46 55.95
N ALA A 2 35.23 -6.31 55.39
CA ALA A 2 34.01 -5.68 55.97
C ALA A 2 34.30 -4.21 56.36
N ASP A 3 33.62 -3.16 55.90
CA ASP A 3 32.21 -2.90 55.48
C ASP A 3 32.17 -1.73 54.43
N CYS A 4 31.23 -1.64 53.46
CA CYS A 4 29.85 -1.06 53.51
C CYS A 4 29.81 0.42 53.97
N ASP A 5 29.09 1.41 53.40
CA ASP A 5 28.03 1.57 52.38
C ASP A 5 27.95 3.08 51.99
N GLN A 6 27.28 3.43 50.89
CA GLN A 6 26.15 4.39 50.77
C GLN A 6 26.08 5.18 49.45
N GLU A 7 25.06 4.86 48.63
CA GLU A 7 24.43 5.73 47.63
C GLU A 7 23.39 6.65 48.30
N ILE A 8 23.34 7.94 47.95
CA ILE A 8 22.12 8.78 47.93
C ILE A 8 22.26 9.94 46.89
N PRO A 9 21.20 10.65 46.45
CA PRO A 9 20.83 10.81 45.04
C PRO A 9 20.93 12.26 44.50
N THR A 10 20.94 12.43 43.17
CA THR A 10 20.85 13.75 42.53
C THR A 10 19.41 14.30 42.55
N PRO A 11 19.19 15.61 42.79
CA PRO A 11 17.88 16.21 43.06
C PRO A 11 16.97 16.35 41.82
N PRO A 12 15.65 16.50 42.01
CA PRO A 12 14.67 16.54 40.93
C PRO A 12 14.64 17.92 40.21
N PRO A 13 14.23 17.95 38.93
CA PRO A 13 14.12 19.19 38.18
C PRO A 13 13.01 20.09 38.73
N THR A 14 13.37 21.36 38.86
CA THR A 14 12.61 22.49 39.41
C THR A 14 11.34 22.82 38.61
N LEU A 15 10.46 23.59 39.27
CA LEU A 15 9.17 24.18 38.86
C LEU A 15 9.06 24.78 37.43
N ALA A 16 10.16 24.86 36.67
CA ALA A 16 10.18 25.24 35.27
C ALA A 16 9.46 24.21 34.37
N MET A 17 9.46 22.91 34.72
CA MET A 17 8.81 21.86 33.92
C MET A 17 7.27 21.88 34.01
N LEU A 18 6.72 22.28 35.16
CA LEU A 18 5.27 22.36 35.39
C LEU A 18 4.65 23.57 34.69
N PHE A 19 5.40 24.67 34.53
CA PHE A 19 4.94 25.84 33.78
C PHE A 19 4.85 25.56 32.27
N TRP A 20 5.78 24.76 31.72
CA TRP A 20 5.72 24.31 30.33
C TRP A 20 4.53 23.36 30.10
N TYR A 21 4.31 22.39 30.98
CA TYR A 21 3.17 21.46 30.87
C TYR A 21 1.80 22.16 30.93
N SER A 22 1.65 23.20 31.76
CA SER A 22 0.40 23.96 31.87
C SER A 22 0.07 24.79 30.61
N GLN A 23 1.04 25.08 29.74
CA GLN A 23 0.82 25.81 28.48
C GLN A 23 0.54 24.89 27.28
N LEU A 24 0.78 23.58 27.41
CA LEU A 24 0.43 22.58 26.38
C LEU A 24 -1.04 22.12 26.46
N GLU A 25 -1.71 22.25 27.61
CA GLU A 25 -3.12 21.82 27.78
C GLU A 25 -4.19 22.86 27.40
N HIS A 26 -3.81 24.05 26.92
CA HIS A 26 -4.76 25.10 26.51
C HIS A 26 -4.90 25.34 25.01
N SER A 27 -4.45 24.40 24.18
CA SER A 27 -4.69 24.46 22.73
C SER A 27 -5.36 23.20 22.19
N SER A 28 -6.53 22.87 22.74
CA SER A 28 -7.46 21.96 22.05
C SER A 28 -8.93 22.26 22.36
N SER A 29 -9.62 22.94 21.43
CA SER A 29 -11.03 22.67 21.14
C SER A 29 -11.48 23.26 19.79
N SER A 30 -11.99 22.37 18.91
CA SER A 30 -12.96 22.61 17.81
C SER A 30 -12.54 23.57 16.66
N SER A 31 -12.50 23.24 15.36
CA SER A 31 -13.33 22.33 14.53
C SER A 31 -12.73 22.16 13.10
N SER A 32 -13.11 21.07 12.42
CA SER A 32 -12.82 20.68 11.02
C SER A 32 -11.35 20.40 10.63
N SER A 33 -11.00 19.12 10.58
CA SER A 33 -9.65 18.63 10.31
C SER A 33 -9.25 18.73 8.83
N LYS A 34 -8.67 19.86 8.43
CA LYS A 34 -7.60 19.86 7.42
C LYS A 34 -6.28 19.72 8.20
N LYS A 35 -5.61 18.58 8.09
CA LYS A 35 -4.29 18.37 8.72
C LYS A 35 -3.34 19.44 8.20
N ARG A 36 -2.79 20.25 9.11
CA ARG A 36 -1.81 21.30 8.80
C ARG A 36 -0.51 20.64 8.33
N ALA A 37 -0.09 20.99 7.12
CA ALA A 37 1.19 20.64 6.52
C ALA A 37 2.33 21.51 7.09
N SER A 38 2.70 21.33 8.36
CA SER A 38 3.75 22.13 9.02
C SER A 38 5.17 21.56 8.91
N ASP A 39 5.34 20.31 8.46
CA ASP A 39 6.62 19.59 8.65
C ASP A 39 7.46 19.43 7.36
N TRP A 40 7.08 20.10 6.26
CA TRP A 40 7.66 19.87 4.92
C TRP A 40 8.53 21.03 4.45
N ILE A 41 9.24 21.70 5.37
CA ILE A 41 10.15 22.81 5.02
C ILE A 41 11.42 22.22 4.38
N PHE A 42 11.49 22.24 3.05
CA PHE A 42 12.68 21.85 2.30
C PHE A 42 13.69 22.99 2.28
N SER A 43 14.83 22.81 2.96
CA SER A 43 15.98 23.71 3.07
C SER A 43 15.66 25.07 3.70
N GLU A 44 16.11 25.30 4.94
CA GLU A 44 16.00 26.59 5.63
C GLU A 44 16.81 27.72 4.96
N GLU A 45 17.63 27.43 3.94
CA GLU A 45 18.58 28.39 3.37
C GLU A 45 18.04 29.16 2.14
N THR A 46 17.00 28.67 1.46
CA THR A 46 16.39 29.38 0.33
C THR A 46 14.85 29.27 0.32
N PRO A 47 14.13 30.37 0.03
CA PRO A 47 12.67 30.32 -0.06
C PRO A 47 12.22 29.48 -1.27
N SER A 48 11.16 28.69 -1.06
CA SER A 48 10.51 27.91 -2.13
C SER A 48 10.00 28.81 -3.25
N ASP A 49 10.15 28.39 -4.50
CA ASP A 49 9.73 29.15 -5.70
C ASP A 49 8.56 28.49 -6.45
N ILE A 50 8.03 27.39 -5.91
CA ILE A 50 6.85 26.68 -6.39
C ILE A 50 6.10 26.00 -5.23
N THR A 51 4.78 26.03 -5.31
CA THR A 51 3.89 25.24 -4.45
C THR A 51 3.18 24.20 -5.30
N ILE A 52 3.12 22.96 -4.84
CA ILE A 52 2.46 21.86 -5.54
C ILE A 52 1.45 21.21 -4.59
N ASP A 53 0.16 21.22 -4.96
CA ASP A 53 -0.89 20.44 -4.32
C ASP A 53 -0.97 19.04 -4.95
N VAL A 54 -0.85 18.01 -4.12
CA VAL A 54 -0.97 16.60 -4.48
C VAL A 54 -1.92 15.94 -3.49
N GLY A 55 -3.09 15.50 -3.96
CA GLY A 55 -4.05 14.76 -3.11
C GLY A 55 -4.54 15.55 -1.88
N GLY A 56 -4.49 16.88 -1.91
CA GLY A 56 -4.82 17.75 -0.78
C GLY A 56 -3.67 18.05 0.16
N ASP A 57 -2.49 17.45 -0.06
CA ASP A 57 -1.25 17.80 0.64
C ASP A 57 -0.47 18.83 -0.18
N VAL A 58 0.04 19.86 0.51
CA VAL A 58 0.72 20.99 -0.12
C VAL A 58 2.23 20.88 0.09
N PHE A 59 2.98 20.93 -1.01
CA PHE A 59 4.43 20.83 -1.04
C PHE A 59 5.04 22.16 -1.49
N ASN A 60 5.83 22.80 -0.61
CA ASN A 60 6.61 23.99 -0.96
C ASN A 60 8.01 23.55 -1.39
N LEU A 61 8.34 23.76 -2.66
CA LEU A 61 9.49 23.15 -3.33
C LEU A 61 10.27 24.17 -4.16
N HIS A 62 11.33 23.68 -4.78
CA HIS A 62 12.17 24.41 -5.72
C HIS A 62 11.97 23.84 -7.13
N LYS A 63 11.80 24.72 -8.14
CA LYS A 63 11.55 24.36 -9.53
C LYS A 63 12.69 23.54 -10.12
N PHE A 64 13.94 23.95 -9.88
CA PHE A 64 15.11 23.38 -10.53
C PHE A 64 15.31 21.86 -10.25
N PRO A 65 15.30 21.38 -8.98
CA PRO A 65 15.39 19.93 -8.70
C PRO A 65 14.31 19.10 -9.40
N LEU A 66 13.10 19.63 -9.53
CA LEU A 66 11.97 18.93 -10.14
C LEU A 66 12.07 18.87 -11.67
N VAL A 67 12.25 20.02 -12.33
CA VAL A 67 12.23 20.10 -13.81
C VAL A 67 13.47 19.51 -14.46
N SER A 68 14.56 19.35 -13.70
CA SER A 68 15.76 18.65 -14.18
C SER A 68 15.50 17.15 -14.39
N LYS A 69 14.57 16.56 -13.64
CA LYS A 69 14.30 15.11 -13.63
C LYS A 69 12.92 14.72 -14.16
N SER A 70 11.96 15.64 -14.21
CA SER A 70 10.59 15.38 -14.69
C SER A 70 10.29 16.12 -15.99
N GLY A 71 9.99 15.36 -17.03
CA GLY A 71 9.52 15.90 -18.31
C GLY A 71 8.17 16.57 -18.24
N TYR A 72 7.27 15.97 -17.46
CA TYR A 72 5.93 16.50 -17.25
C TYR A 72 5.99 17.87 -16.55
N LEU A 73 6.69 17.96 -15.42
CA LEU A 73 6.82 19.21 -14.67
C LEU A 73 7.57 20.27 -15.48
N LYS A 74 8.62 19.90 -16.22
CA LYS A 74 9.32 20.82 -17.12
C LYS A 74 8.37 21.44 -18.15
N LYS A 75 7.50 20.63 -18.77
CA LYS A 75 6.51 21.13 -19.74
C LYS A 75 5.41 21.96 -19.09
N LEU A 76 4.90 21.52 -17.94
CA LEU A 76 3.85 22.19 -17.19
C LEU A 76 4.30 23.61 -16.78
N LEU A 77 5.48 23.70 -16.15
CA LEU A 77 6.02 24.95 -15.62
C LEU A 77 6.58 25.90 -16.68
N SER A 78 6.83 25.40 -17.90
CA SER A 78 7.18 26.25 -19.05
C SER A 78 5.95 26.97 -19.62
N LYS A 79 4.76 26.36 -19.53
CA LYS A 79 3.51 26.92 -20.04
C LYS A 79 2.88 27.88 -19.06
N ASP A 80 2.96 27.57 -17.78
CA ASP A 80 2.37 28.39 -16.74
C ASP A 80 3.28 28.42 -15.51
N LYS A 81 3.75 29.62 -15.15
CA LYS A 81 4.72 29.81 -14.05
C LYS A 81 4.05 29.73 -12.66
N ASN A 82 2.71 29.78 -12.63
CA ASN A 82 1.88 29.84 -11.44
C ASN A 82 0.94 28.63 -11.29
N VAL A 83 1.04 27.60 -12.13
CA VAL A 83 0.21 26.39 -11.95
C VAL A 83 0.78 25.56 -10.80
N THR A 84 0.00 25.49 -9.73
CA THR A 84 0.35 24.86 -8.45
C THR A 84 -0.39 23.56 -8.17
N ASN A 85 -1.25 23.07 -9.07
CA ASN A 85 -2.11 21.92 -8.78
C ASN A 85 -1.72 20.74 -9.66
N LEU A 86 -1.17 19.68 -9.04
CA LEU A 86 -1.00 18.39 -9.68
C LEU A 86 -2.19 17.51 -9.31
N SER A 87 -3.21 17.52 -10.16
CA SER A 87 -4.28 16.53 -10.06
C SER A 87 -3.75 15.18 -10.53
N ILE A 88 -3.32 14.36 -9.59
CA ILE A 88 -2.89 12.99 -9.83
C ILE A 88 -3.90 12.06 -9.16
N GLU A 89 -4.61 11.30 -9.99
CA GLU A 89 -5.65 10.36 -9.56
C GLU A 89 -5.03 8.99 -9.22
N VAL A 90 -4.19 8.96 -8.19
CA VAL A 90 -3.56 7.72 -7.69
C VAL A 90 -3.78 7.63 -6.19
N ALA A 91 -4.18 6.45 -5.68
CA ALA A 91 -4.28 6.25 -4.24
C ALA A 91 -2.92 6.41 -3.56
N ASP A 92 -2.90 6.99 -2.35
CA ASP A 92 -1.68 7.32 -1.60
C ASP A 92 -0.65 8.18 -2.38
N VAL A 93 -1.14 8.97 -3.35
CA VAL A 93 -0.27 9.79 -4.22
C VAL A 93 0.67 10.70 -3.43
N SER A 94 0.25 11.35 -2.35
CA SER A 94 1.12 12.26 -1.60
C SER A 94 2.36 11.57 -1.03
N LYS A 95 2.21 10.34 -0.52
CA LYS A 95 3.34 9.56 0.01
C LYS A 95 4.31 9.17 -1.09
N ALA A 96 3.78 8.74 -2.24
CA ALA A 96 4.61 8.43 -3.40
C ALA A 96 5.31 9.69 -3.95
N PHE A 97 4.60 10.82 -3.95
CA PHE A 97 5.14 12.11 -4.38
C PHE A 97 6.26 12.59 -3.46
N GLN A 98 6.17 12.34 -2.16
CA GLN A 98 7.28 12.62 -1.25
C GLN A 98 8.56 11.85 -1.62
N LEU A 99 8.45 10.58 -1.99
CA LEU A 99 9.59 9.79 -2.45
C LEU A 99 10.16 10.36 -3.77
N VAL A 100 9.29 10.81 -4.68
CA VAL A 100 9.70 11.52 -5.89
C VAL A 100 10.47 12.81 -5.54
N VAL A 101 9.97 13.60 -4.59
CA VAL A 101 10.64 14.82 -4.14
C VAL A 101 12.01 14.48 -3.55
N ASN A 102 12.11 13.49 -2.65
CA ASN A 102 13.39 13.06 -2.11
C ASN A 102 14.37 12.65 -3.23
N PHE A 103 13.92 11.86 -4.20
CA PHE A 103 14.72 11.51 -5.36
C PHE A 103 15.18 12.74 -6.16
N CYS A 104 14.29 13.71 -6.37
CA CYS A 104 14.60 14.94 -7.10
C CYS A 104 15.69 15.77 -6.41
N TYR A 105 15.66 15.83 -5.08
CA TYR A 105 16.63 16.55 -4.25
C TYR A 105 17.90 15.75 -3.95
N GLY A 106 17.98 14.49 -4.39
CA GLY A 106 19.11 13.62 -4.05
C GLY A 106 19.16 13.25 -2.56
N LYS A 107 18.02 13.32 -1.86
CA LYS A 107 17.88 12.85 -0.49
C LYS A 107 17.67 11.33 -0.47
N ASP A 108 18.09 10.70 0.62
CA ASP A 108 17.84 9.28 0.83
C ASP A 108 16.33 9.00 0.91
N PHE A 109 15.94 7.89 0.30
CA PHE A 109 14.60 7.35 0.35
C PHE A 109 14.66 5.86 0.10
N GLN A 110 13.61 5.14 0.52
CA GLN A 110 13.56 3.69 0.40
C GLN A 110 12.47 3.28 -0.59
N ILE A 111 12.84 2.45 -1.56
CA ILE A 111 11.89 1.71 -2.40
C ILE A 111 11.56 0.40 -1.68
N THR A 112 10.28 0.11 -1.52
CA THR A 112 9.77 -1.10 -0.83
C THR A 112 8.71 -1.80 -1.67
N ILE A 113 8.37 -3.03 -1.28
CA ILE A 113 7.31 -3.81 -1.95
C ILE A 113 5.95 -3.09 -1.84
N GLU A 114 5.71 -2.35 -0.76
CA GLU A 114 4.45 -1.66 -0.50
C GLU A 114 4.30 -0.38 -1.32
N ASN A 115 5.40 0.34 -1.58
CA ASN A 115 5.37 1.64 -2.25
C ASN A 115 5.68 1.60 -3.75
N ILE A 116 6.29 0.51 -4.24
CA ILE A 116 6.78 0.42 -5.63
C ILE A 116 5.69 0.61 -6.67
N ALA A 117 4.46 0.12 -6.43
CA ALA A 117 3.37 0.24 -7.37
C ALA A 117 2.99 1.70 -7.64
N ALA A 118 2.78 2.47 -6.56
CA ALA A 118 2.46 3.89 -6.65
C ALA A 118 3.63 4.70 -7.21
N LEU A 119 4.87 4.40 -6.78
CA LEU A 119 6.07 5.08 -7.24
C LEU A 119 6.34 4.85 -8.74
N ARG A 120 6.14 3.62 -9.24
CA ARG A 120 6.28 3.30 -10.66
C ARG A 120 5.23 4.01 -11.52
N CYS A 121 3.98 4.08 -11.05
CA CYS A 121 2.91 4.80 -11.76
C CYS A 121 3.17 6.30 -11.77
N LEU A 122 3.54 6.87 -10.63
CA LEU A 122 3.79 8.30 -10.51
C LEU A 122 5.03 8.74 -11.31
N SER A 123 6.11 7.95 -11.28
CA SER A 123 7.30 8.24 -12.10
C SER A 123 7.01 8.19 -13.60
N GLU A 124 6.13 7.30 -14.06
CA GLU A 124 5.63 7.26 -15.44
C GLU A 124 4.86 8.54 -15.78
N GLN A 125 3.90 8.92 -14.92
CA GLN A 125 3.06 10.10 -15.14
C GLN A 125 3.87 11.40 -15.18
N LEU A 126 4.87 11.49 -14.31
CA LEU A 126 5.79 12.63 -14.25
C LEU A 126 6.87 12.58 -15.35
N GLU A 127 6.85 11.57 -16.21
CA GLU A 127 7.82 11.34 -17.29
C GLU A 127 9.28 11.37 -16.79
N MET A 128 9.54 10.76 -15.63
CA MET A 128 10.86 10.69 -15.00
C MET A 128 11.74 9.63 -15.65
N THR A 129 12.05 9.86 -16.93
CA THR A 129 12.76 8.92 -17.82
C THR A 129 14.25 9.29 -17.97
N ASN A 130 15.03 8.34 -18.49
CA ASN A 130 16.46 8.54 -18.75
C ASN A 130 16.77 9.65 -19.77
N LYS A 131 15.76 10.17 -20.47
CA LYS A 131 15.86 11.35 -21.33
C LYS A 131 16.19 12.64 -20.55
N TYR A 132 15.76 12.73 -19.29
CA TYR A 132 15.91 13.94 -18.48
C TYR A 132 17.09 13.86 -17.51
N SER A 133 17.37 12.67 -16.96
CA SER A 133 18.49 12.41 -16.06
C SER A 133 18.92 10.97 -16.24
N PRO A 134 20.23 10.62 -16.22
CA PRO A 134 20.64 9.23 -16.17
C PRO A 134 20.10 8.55 -14.90
N ASN A 135 19.84 7.25 -14.98
CA ASN A 135 19.28 6.44 -13.89
C ASN A 135 18.05 7.09 -13.22
N ASN A 136 17.10 7.55 -14.03
CA ASN A 136 15.91 8.24 -13.55
C ASN A 136 14.89 7.25 -12.97
N LEU A 137 13.90 7.79 -12.25
CA LEU A 137 13.02 7.03 -11.38
C LEU A 137 12.20 5.94 -12.08
N VAL A 138 11.82 6.14 -13.36
CA VAL A 138 11.18 5.08 -14.15
C VAL A 138 12.11 3.87 -14.30
N SER A 139 13.40 4.09 -14.62
CA SER A 139 14.38 3.02 -14.76
C SER A 139 14.64 2.31 -13.43
N VAL A 140 14.84 3.10 -12.36
CA VAL A 140 15.12 2.60 -11.01
C VAL A 140 13.97 1.72 -10.49
N THR A 141 12.73 2.19 -10.64
CA THR A 141 11.56 1.43 -10.21
C THR A 141 11.34 0.18 -11.07
N GLU A 142 11.59 0.26 -12.38
CA GLU A 142 11.50 -0.89 -13.28
C GLU A 142 12.51 -2.00 -12.92
N ASP A 143 13.76 -1.64 -12.63
CA ASP A 143 14.78 -2.58 -12.18
C ASP A 143 14.40 -3.25 -10.86
N TYR A 144 13.88 -2.49 -9.89
CA TYR A 144 13.41 -3.04 -8.62
C TYR A 144 12.24 -4.02 -8.83
N ILE A 145 11.28 -3.69 -9.70
CA ILE A 145 10.15 -4.58 -10.02
C ILE A 145 10.66 -5.90 -10.58
N GLN A 146 11.58 -5.86 -11.54
CA GLN A 146 12.06 -7.06 -12.23
C GLN A 146 12.97 -7.93 -11.36
N ARG A 147 13.81 -7.32 -10.53
CA ARG A 147 14.87 -8.03 -9.78
C ARG A 147 14.45 -8.41 -8.36
N VAL A 148 13.45 -7.74 -7.79
CA VAL A 148 13.06 -7.90 -6.38
C VAL A 148 11.57 -8.20 -6.24
N ALA A 149 10.70 -7.41 -6.88
CA ALA A 149 9.27 -7.53 -6.62
C ALA A 149 8.63 -8.77 -7.27
N LEU A 150 9.02 -9.08 -8.51
CA LEU A 150 8.43 -10.18 -9.29
C LEU A 150 9.23 -11.48 -9.24
N THR A 151 10.18 -11.60 -8.33
CA THR A 151 11.03 -12.79 -8.16
C THR A 151 10.55 -13.72 -7.05
N SER A 152 9.57 -13.31 -6.26
CA SER A 152 9.07 -14.05 -5.11
C SER A 152 7.55 -13.98 -5.03
N PHE A 153 6.90 -15.09 -4.63
CA PHE A 153 5.45 -15.22 -4.61
C PHE A 153 4.76 -14.20 -3.68
N PRO A 154 5.17 -14.04 -2.40
CA PRO A 154 4.55 -13.05 -1.50
C PRO A 154 4.78 -11.61 -1.95
N ASN A 155 5.95 -11.31 -2.53
CA ASN A 155 6.25 -9.98 -3.06
C ASN A 155 5.34 -9.64 -4.25
N ALA A 156 5.20 -10.57 -5.20
CA ALA A 156 4.35 -10.37 -6.37
C ALA A 156 2.87 -10.19 -5.99
N ILE A 157 2.37 -10.92 -4.99
CA ILE A 157 1.01 -10.72 -4.47
C ILE A 157 0.88 -9.36 -3.77
N THR A 158 1.85 -8.97 -2.96
CA THR A 158 1.81 -7.67 -2.27
C THR A 158 1.80 -6.52 -3.28
N VAL A 159 2.63 -6.56 -4.32
CA VAL A 159 2.61 -5.57 -5.40
C VAL A 159 1.29 -5.60 -6.18
N LEU A 160 0.72 -6.78 -6.44
CA LEU A 160 -0.59 -6.90 -7.07
C LEU A 160 -1.67 -6.20 -6.24
N ARG A 161 -1.71 -6.46 -4.93
CA ARG A 161 -2.64 -5.80 -3.98
C ARG A 161 -2.45 -4.30 -3.93
N CYS A 162 -1.21 -3.82 -3.89
CA CYS A 162 -0.93 -2.39 -3.94
C CYS A 162 -1.39 -1.78 -5.26
N SER A 163 -1.23 -2.50 -6.38
CA SER A 163 -1.68 -2.07 -7.71
C SER A 163 -3.21 -1.99 -7.81
N GLU A 164 -3.95 -2.93 -7.22
CA GLU A 164 -5.42 -2.90 -7.15
C GLU A 164 -5.93 -1.64 -6.43
N LYS A 165 -5.26 -1.24 -5.34
CA LYS A 165 -5.64 -0.05 -4.56
C LYS A 165 -5.48 1.24 -5.35
N LEU A 166 -4.64 1.27 -6.39
CA LEU A 166 -4.47 2.44 -7.25
C LEU A 166 -5.69 2.67 -8.17
N GLY A 167 -6.62 1.71 -8.23
CA GLY A 167 -7.82 1.80 -9.04
C GLY A 167 -7.55 1.68 -10.54
N ASN A 168 -8.49 2.18 -11.35
CA ASN A 168 -8.47 2.06 -12.81
C ASN A 168 -7.91 3.31 -13.51
N ALA A 169 -6.96 4.01 -12.86
CA ALA A 169 -6.36 5.19 -13.47
C ALA A 169 -5.62 4.80 -14.77
N PRO A 170 -5.71 5.59 -15.87
CA PRO A 170 -5.09 5.25 -17.15
C PRO A 170 -3.57 4.98 -17.07
N ILE A 171 -2.89 5.56 -16.08
CA ILE A 171 -1.47 5.34 -15.85
C ILE A 171 -1.17 3.93 -15.35
N VAL A 172 -2.05 3.35 -14.53
CA VAL A 172 -1.90 1.99 -13.99
C VAL A 172 -1.97 0.98 -15.14
N GLU A 173 -2.91 1.18 -16.07
CA GLU A 173 -3.02 0.37 -17.28
C GLU A 173 -1.81 0.49 -18.20
N ARG A 174 -1.23 1.69 -18.31
CA ARG A 174 -0.02 1.94 -19.11
C ARG A 174 1.19 1.18 -18.58
N VAL A 175 1.39 1.18 -17.26
CA VAL A 175 2.50 0.46 -16.61
C VAL A 175 2.29 -1.06 -16.67
N ARG A 176 1.03 -1.52 -16.80
CA ARG A 176 0.65 -2.93 -16.89
C ARG A 176 1.09 -3.77 -15.69
N LEU A 177 1.28 -3.15 -14.53
CA LEU A 177 1.83 -3.81 -13.34
C LEU A 177 0.98 -4.99 -12.87
N VAL A 178 -0.36 -4.85 -12.89
CA VAL A 178 -1.31 -5.93 -12.55
C VAL A 178 -1.05 -7.18 -13.39
N SER A 179 -1.00 -7.05 -14.72
CA SER A 179 -0.78 -8.18 -15.61
C SER A 179 0.59 -8.85 -15.42
N ARG A 180 1.62 -8.05 -15.14
CA ARG A 180 2.98 -8.54 -14.86
C ARG A 180 3.02 -9.33 -13.56
N CYS A 181 2.37 -8.85 -12.51
CA CYS A 181 2.26 -9.57 -11.25
C CYS A 181 1.51 -10.89 -11.42
N ILE A 182 0.37 -10.89 -12.12
CA ILE A 182 -0.40 -12.11 -12.40
C ILE A 182 0.45 -13.16 -13.14
N ASN A 183 1.19 -12.74 -14.17
CA ASN A 183 2.06 -13.64 -14.92
C ASN A 183 3.20 -14.19 -14.06
N ALA A 184 3.82 -13.34 -13.23
CA ALA A 184 4.88 -13.77 -12.30
C ALA A 184 4.35 -14.78 -11.27
N ILE A 185 3.19 -14.50 -10.67
CA ILE A 185 2.51 -15.42 -9.73
C ILE A 185 2.24 -16.77 -10.39
N ALA A 186 1.68 -16.77 -11.60
CA ALA A 186 1.38 -17.99 -12.33
C ALA A 186 2.65 -18.79 -12.70
N TYR A 187 3.71 -18.10 -13.11
CA TYR A 187 5.01 -18.70 -13.41
C TYR A 187 5.62 -19.34 -12.16
N ILE A 188 5.71 -18.59 -11.06
CA ILE A 188 6.30 -19.07 -9.80
C ILE A 188 5.48 -20.24 -9.24
N ALA A 189 4.15 -20.18 -9.27
CA ALA A 189 3.30 -21.29 -8.80
C ALA A 189 3.45 -22.57 -9.64
N CYS A 190 3.79 -22.44 -10.93
CA CYS A 190 3.99 -23.60 -11.80
C CYS A 190 5.37 -24.24 -11.64
N ASP A 191 6.41 -23.42 -11.41
CA ASP A 191 7.81 -23.83 -11.35
C ASP A 191 8.19 -24.47 -10.00
N GLN A 192 7.48 -24.13 -8.93
CA GLN A 192 7.77 -24.62 -7.59
C GLN A 192 7.18 -26.03 -7.40
N ASP A 193 7.97 -27.09 -7.56
CA ASP A 193 7.58 -28.45 -7.13
C ASP A 193 7.24 -28.51 -5.62
N GLU A 194 7.84 -27.62 -4.81
CA GLU A 194 7.53 -27.42 -3.38
C GLU A 194 6.07 -27.03 -3.13
N PHE A 195 5.42 -26.35 -4.09
CA PHE A 195 4.01 -25.96 -4.05
C PHE A 195 3.09 -27.16 -3.85
N TYR A 196 3.41 -28.28 -4.50
CA TYR A 196 2.62 -29.50 -4.46
C TYR A 196 2.93 -30.37 -3.24
N SER A 197 4.20 -30.46 -2.83
CA SER A 197 4.58 -31.26 -1.65
C SER A 197 4.02 -30.73 -0.34
N SER A 198 3.74 -29.41 -0.25
CA SER A 198 3.07 -28.82 0.92
C SER A 198 1.55 -28.97 0.90
N LEU A 199 0.94 -29.24 -0.25
CA LEU A 199 -0.52 -29.43 -0.40
C LEU A 199 -0.99 -30.83 0.01
N THR A 200 -0.13 -31.85 -0.10
CA THR A 200 -0.50 -33.26 0.09
C THR A 200 -0.01 -33.88 1.39
N ASN A 201 0.79 -33.16 2.19
CA ASN A 201 1.32 -33.64 3.46
C ASN A 201 0.62 -32.94 4.64
N GLU A 202 -0.14 -33.69 5.43
CA GLU A 202 -0.88 -33.20 6.61
C GLU A 202 0.00 -32.58 7.72
N ASN A 203 1.33 -32.63 7.59
CA ASN A 203 2.29 -32.15 8.58
C ASN A 203 2.98 -30.81 8.25
N HIS A 204 2.67 -30.15 7.14
CA HIS A 204 3.25 -28.83 6.79
C HIS A 204 2.17 -27.73 6.69
N GLN A 205 1.39 -27.61 7.76
CA GLN A 205 0.40 -26.53 7.93
C GLN A 205 1.03 -25.13 7.72
N GLY A 206 2.30 -24.93 8.07
CA GLY A 206 2.95 -23.61 8.07
C GLY A 206 3.30 -23.00 6.71
N PHE A 207 3.60 -23.80 5.67
CA PHE A 207 3.98 -23.27 4.33
C PHE A 207 2.76 -23.07 3.43
N MET A 208 1.73 -23.92 3.57
CA MET A 208 0.45 -23.79 2.88
C MET A 208 -0.34 -22.55 3.36
N ASP A 209 -0.22 -22.23 4.66
CA ASP A 209 -0.93 -21.11 5.28
C ASP A 209 -0.42 -19.74 4.81
N CYS A 210 0.85 -19.58 4.42
CA CYS A 210 1.41 -18.25 4.16
C CYS A 210 0.88 -17.63 2.86
N TRP A 211 0.80 -18.40 1.76
CA TRP A 211 0.45 -17.86 0.45
C TRP A 211 -1.06 -17.89 0.16
N ALA A 212 -1.78 -18.87 0.70
CA ALA A 212 -3.23 -18.90 0.58
C ALA A 212 -3.89 -17.73 1.33
N GLN A 213 -3.33 -17.32 2.49
CA GLN A 213 -3.80 -16.13 3.21
C GLN A 213 -3.63 -14.84 2.38
N ASP A 214 -2.52 -14.74 1.65
CA ASP A 214 -2.21 -13.59 0.80
C ASP A 214 -3.08 -13.54 -0.46
N LEU A 215 -3.26 -14.68 -1.16
CA LEU A 215 -4.18 -14.77 -2.30
C LEU A 215 -5.61 -14.48 -1.89
N THR A 216 -6.03 -14.95 -0.71
CA THR A 216 -7.38 -14.70 -0.22
C THR A 216 -7.60 -13.28 0.29
N ALA A 217 -6.59 -12.41 0.25
CA ALA A 217 -6.73 -10.98 0.49
C ALA A 217 -6.97 -10.16 -0.79
N LEU A 218 -6.94 -10.78 -1.98
CA LEU A 218 -7.23 -10.15 -3.26
C LEU A 218 -8.74 -9.92 -3.45
N GLY A 219 -9.10 -8.92 -4.26
CA GLY A 219 -10.47 -8.76 -4.73
C GLY A 219 -10.90 -9.94 -5.61
N ILE A 220 -12.20 -10.27 -5.61
CA ILE A 220 -12.73 -11.44 -6.34
C ILE A 220 -12.35 -11.43 -7.83
N ASP A 221 -12.40 -10.26 -8.48
CA ASP A 221 -12.07 -10.11 -9.90
C ASP A 221 -10.59 -10.41 -10.18
N THR A 222 -9.71 -9.96 -9.29
CA THR A 222 -8.27 -10.18 -9.42
C THR A 222 -7.89 -11.60 -9.05
N LEU A 223 -8.49 -12.16 -8.00
CA LEU A 223 -8.31 -13.55 -7.65
C LEU A 223 -8.72 -14.46 -8.82
N GLY A 224 -9.86 -14.18 -9.46
CA GLY A 224 -10.30 -14.92 -10.64
C GLY A 224 -9.28 -14.86 -11.79
N LYS A 225 -8.70 -13.68 -12.06
CA LYS A 225 -7.64 -13.52 -13.07
C LYS A 225 -6.36 -14.28 -12.71
N VAL A 226 -5.97 -14.27 -11.43
CA VAL A 226 -4.82 -15.03 -10.92
C VAL A 226 -5.04 -16.53 -11.10
N LEU A 227 -6.18 -17.06 -10.63
CA LEU A 227 -6.51 -18.48 -10.76
C LEU A 227 -6.58 -18.93 -12.22
N PHE A 228 -7.15 -18.10 -13.10
CA PHE A 228 -7.17 -18.38 -14.53
C PHE A 228 -5.76 -18.45 -15.14
N ALA A 229 -4.88 -17.50 -14.77
CA ALA A 229 -3.50 -17.50 -15.24
C ALA A 229 -2.71 -18.71 -14.71
N MET A 230 -2.89 -19.06 -13.44
CA MET A 230 -2.31 -20.26 -12.82
C MET A 230 -2.79 -21.55 -13.51
N ALA A 231 -4.08 -21.67 -13.79
CA ALA A 231 -4.63 -22.81 -14.53
C ALA A 231 -4.01 -22.92 -15.93
N LYS A 232 -3.86 -21.80 -16.63
CA LYS A 232 -3.23 -21.75 -17.95
C LYS A 232 -1.73 -22.09 -17.90
N ALA A 233 -1.05 -21.76 -16.82
CA ALA A 233 0.34 -22.10 -16.60
C ALA A 233 0.56 -23.60 -16.32
N GLY A 234 -0.49 -24.34 -15.94
CA GLY A 234 -0.41 -25.78 -15.66
C GLY A 234 -0.57 -26.16 -14.19
N VAL A 235 -1.00 -25.22 -13.34
CA VAL A 235 -1.26 -25.52 -11.92
C VAL A 235 -2.43 -26.52 -11.79
N LYS A 236 -2.25 -27.59 -11.00
CA LYS A 236 -3.26 -28.66 -10.85
C LYS A 236 -4.59 -28.12 -10.31
N GLN A 237 -5.69 -28.70 -10.80
CA GLN A 237 -7.05 -28.29 -10.45
C GLN A 237 -7.35 -28.44 -8.94
N ASP A 238 -6.82 -29.47 -8.29
CA ASP A 238 -7.01 -29.69 -6.85
C ASP A 238 -6.44 -28.53 -6.02
N ALA A 239 -5.27 -28.01 -6.40
CA ALA A 239 -4.64 -26.87 -5.74
C ALA A 239 -5.48 -25.59 -5.91
N LEU A 240 -5.99 -25.35 -7.12
CA LEU A 240 -6.87 -24.22 -7.41
C LEU A 240 -8.19 -24.33 -6.62
N GLY A 241 -8.74 -25.53 -6.49
CA GLY A 241 -9.91 -25.83 -5.68
C GLY A 241 -9.70 -25.50 -4.20
N THR A 242 -8.54 -25.84 -3.65
CA THR A 242 -8.18 -25.49 -2.26
C THR A 242 -8.12 -23.98 -2.04
N ILE A 243 -7.48 -23.23 -2.94
CA ILE A 243 -7.42 -21.76 -2.84
C ILE A 243 -8.84 -21.16 -2.87
N LEU A 244 -9.68 -21.65 -3.78
CA LEU A 244 -11.06 -21.18 -3.92
C LEU A 244 -11.90 -21.51 -2.66
N LEU A 245 -11.72 -22.71 -2.10
CA LEU A 245 -12.38 -23.11 -0.86
C LEU A 245 -11.96 -22.21 0.31
N LEU A 246 -10.65 -21.94 0.46
CA LEU A 246 -10.13 -21.04 1.49
C LEU A 246 -10.65 -19.60 1.32
N TYR A 247 -10.74 -19.12 0.07
CA TYR A 247 -11.33 -17.82 -0.22
C TYR A 247 -12.80 -17.75 0.19
N ALA A 248 -13.58 -18.76 -0.18
CA ALA A 248 -14.99 -18.85 0.19
C ALA A 248 -15.15 -18.90 1.70
N GLN A 249 -14.40 -19.75 2.41
CA GLN A 249 -14.45 -19.83 3.87
C GLN A 249 -14.11 -18.49 4.55
N LYS A 250 -13.08 -17.78 4.08
CA LYS A 250 -12.70 -16.46 4.61
C LYS A 250 -13.77 -15.40 4.34
N SER A 251 -14.32 -15.38 3.13
CA SER A 251 -15.34 -14.42 2.72
C SER A 251 -16.69 -14.67 3.41
N LEU A 252 -17.04 -15.94 3.66
CA LEU A 252 -18.29 -16.35 4.30
C LEU A 252 -18.28 -16.20 5.83
N LYS A 253 -17.11 -16.30 6.49
CA LYS A 253 -16.98 -16.05 7.95
C LYS A 253 -17.38 -14.62 8.35
N GLY A 254 -17.37 -13.66 7.43
CA GLY A 254 -17.87 -12.30 7.64
C GLY A 254 -19.38 -12.14 7.44
N ILE A 255 -20.08 -13.18 6.99
CA ILE A 255 -21.53 -13.15 6.77
C ILE A 255 -22.18 -13.90 7.93
N ASP A 256 -22.67 -13.16 8.91
CA ASP A 256 -23.39 -13.71 10.07
C ASP A 256 -24.81 -14.14 9.64
N ILE A 257 -24.93 -15.28 8.92
CA ILE A 257 -26.21 -15.79 8.38
C ILE A 257 -26.93 -16.73 9.38
N PHE A 258 -26.66 -16.63 10.68
CA PHE A 258 -27.37 -17.46 11.67
C PHE A 258 -28.09 -16.64 12.77
N GLY A 259 -28.72 -15.54 12.37
CA GLY A 259 -29.73 -14.84 13.16
C GLY A 259 -31.16 -15.22 12.75
N ARG A 260 -31.77 -16.18 13.47
CA ARG A 260 -33.23 -16.41 13.67
C ARG A 260 -34.15 -16.47 12.43
N GLY A 261 -34.74 -17.64 12.20
CA GLY A 261 -35.91 -17.69 11.31
C GLY A 261 -36.60 -19.02 11.00
N ARG A 262 -36.32 -20.15 11.67
CA ARG A 262 -37.25 -21.29 11.61
C ARG A 262 -38.52 -20.93 12.39
N LYS A 263 -39.44 -20.21 11.75
CA LYS A 263 -40.85 -20.20 12.18
C LYS A 263 -41.36 -21.63 12.01
N LYS A 264 -41.41 -22.35 13.12
CA LYS A 264 -42.11 -23.61 13.27
C LYS A 264 -43.56 -23.35 12.85
N MET A 265 -44.02 -23.97 11.77
CA MET A 265 -45.44 -24.02 11.42
C MET A 265 -46.15 -24.75 12.57
N GLU A 266 -46.88 -24.02 13.40
CA GLU A 266 -47.83 -24.62 14.32
C GLU A 266 -49.07 -25.03 13.53
N SER A 267 -49.31 -26.34 13.49
CA SER A 267 -50.48 -26.97 12.92
C SER A 267 -51.70 -26.57 13.73
N ARG A 268 -52.56 -25.73 13.13
CA ARG A 268 -53.85 -25.33 13.68
C ARG A 268 -54.80 -26.54 13.69
N LYS A 269 -54.83 -27.30 14.78
CA LYS A 269 -55.93 -28.24 15.04
C LYS A 269 -57.15 -27.41 15.47
N GLN A 270 -58.11 -27.27 14.56
CA GLN A 270 -59.46 -26.83 14.90
C GLN A 270 -60.09 -27.93 15.77
N TYR A 271 -60.37 -27.62 17.03
CA TYR A 271 -61.33 -28.38 17.82
C TYR A 271 -62.71 -27.80 17.53
N GLU A 272 -63.55 -28.65 16.95
CA GLU A 272 -65.00 -28.50 16.92
C GLU A 272 -65.51 -28.31 18.35
N LYS A 273 -66.23 -27.22 18.58
CA LYS A 273 -67.06 -27.07 19.78
C LYS A 273 -68.48 -27.45 19.40
N LYS A 274 -68.86 -28.69 19.72
CA LYS A 274 -70.24 -29.04 20.00
C LYS A 274 -70.59 -28.43 21.36
N GLU A 275 -71.63 -27.59 21.36
CA GLU A 275 -72.72 -27.48 22.33
C GLU A 275 -73.41 -26.13 22.16
#